data_AF-A0A842QR61-F1
#
_entry.id   AF-A0A842QR61-F1
#
_cell.length_a   1.000
_cell.length_b   1.000
_cell.length_c   1.000
_cell.angle_alpha   90.00
_cell.angle_beta   90.00
_cell.angle_gamma   90.00
#
_symmetry.space_group_name_H-M   'P 1'
#
loop_
_entity.id
_entity.type
_entity.pdbx_description
1 polymer ?
#
loop_
_entity_poly.entity_id
_entity_poly.type
_entity_poly.pdbx_seq_one_letter_code
_entity_poly.pdbx_strand_id
1 'polypeptide(L)'
;HLAIPLGFLAAYNPKRIPQLITCHGSDITYPIETKIFLPFIKDTLKKADKIVCVSNYIKQLSIKLGANPRKVNTVYLGVDTNKFKPIKSRKNLSIGTLGRLILKRTSK
;
A
#
# COMPACT_ATOMS: atom_id res chain seq x y z
N HIS A 1 -3.01 7.94 -4.76
CA HIS A 1 -4.14 6.96 -4.77
C HIS A 1 -3.60 5.53 -4.81
N LEU A 2 -4.47 4.53 -4.59
CA LEU A 2 -4.14 3.08 -4.71
C LEU A 2 -3.58 2.75 -6.09
N ALA A 3 -2.70 1.75 -6.15
CA ALA A 3 -2.08 1.34 -7.41
C ALA A 3 -3.09 0.76 -8.41
N ILE A 4 -4.09 -0.01 -7.97
CA ILE A 4 -5.19 -0.52 -8.83
C ILE A 4 -6.54 -0.30 -8.14
N PRO A 5 -7.63 -0.05 -8.88
CA PRO A 5 -7.69 0.19 -10.34
C PRO A 5 -7.39 1.64 -10.72
N LEU A 6 -7.48 2.57 -9.77
CA LEU A 6 -7.35 4.01 -10.03
C LEU A 6 -5.96 4.40 -10.54
N GLY A 7 -4.90 3.83 -9.98
CA GLY A 7 -3.53 4.06 -10.46
C GLY A 7 -3.35 3.61 -11.91
N PHE A 8 -3.94 2.48 -12.29
CA PHE A 8 -3.91 2.02 -13.68
C PHE A 8 -4.59 3.01 -14.63
N LEU A 9 -5.82 3.43 -14.35
CA LEU A 9 -6.53 4.38 -15.21
C LEU A 9 -5.80 5.71 -15.35
N ALA A 10 -5.28 6.25 -14.23
CA ALA A 10 -4.54 7.51 -14.24
C ALA A 10 -3.21 7.41 -15.01
N ALA A 11 -2.61 6.22 -15.13
CA ALA A 11 -1.39 6.01 -15.92
C ALA A 11 -1.60 6.19 -17.44
N TYR A 12 -2.86 6.15 -17.91
CA TYR A 12 -3.24 6.38 -19.31
C TYR A 12 -3.93 7.73 -19.54
N ASN A 13 -3.84 8.66 -18.59
CA ASN A 13 -4.39 10.00 -18.76
C ASN A 13 -3.74 10.71 -19.97
N PRO A 14 -4.50 11.09 -21.02
CA PRO A 14 -3.96 11.72 -22.22
C PRO A 14 -3.27 13.06 -21.94
N LYS A 15 -3.65 13.74 -20.85
CA LYS A 15 -3.05 15.01 -20.43
C LYS A 15 -1.67 14.86 -19.77
N ARG A 16 -1.19 13.62 -19.54
CA ARG A 16 0.11 13.31 -18.91
C ARG A 16 0.36 14.07 -17.59
N ILE A 17 -0.68 14.21 -16.77
CA ILE A 17 -0.57 14.82 -15.45
C ILE A 17 0.33 13.95 -14.57
N PRO A 18 1.32 14.51 -13.85
CA PRO A 18 2.23 13.75 -13.00
C PRO A 18 1.47 12.88 -11.99
N GLN A 19 1.86 11.61 -11.91
CA GLN A 19 1.17 10.61 -11.11
C GLN A 19 1.96 10.21 -9.87
N LEU A 20 1.36 10.48 -8.70
CA LEU A 20 1.80 9.96 -7.41
C LEU A 20 0.89 8.81 -6.95
N ILE A 21 1.48 7.64 -6.74
CA ILE A 21 0.80 6.44 -6.25
C ILE A 21 1.21 6.18 -4.80
N THR A 22 0.23 5.85 -3.96
CA THR A 22 0.47 5.41 -2.58
C THR A 22 0.05 3.95 -2.47
N CYS A 23 1.01 3.07 -2.19
CA CYS A 23 0.80 1.64 -2.01
C CYS A 23 0.47 1.34 -0.55
N HIS A 24 -0.74 0.83 -0.28
CA HIS A 24 -1.27 0.64 1.07
C HIS A 24 -1.18 -0.81 1.58
N GLY A 25 -0.94 -1.78 0.70
CA GLY A 25 -0.76 -3.17 1.07
C GLY A 25 -1.48 -4.09 0.10
N SER A 26 -2.80 -4.20 0.24
CA SER A 26 -3.62 -5.12 -0.57
C SER A 26 -3.53 -4.82 -2.07
N ASP A 27 -3.36 -3.57 -2.47
CA ASP A 27 -3.15 -3.17 -3.86
C ASP A 27 -1.84 -3.69 -4.47
N ILE A 28 -0.90 -4.14 -3.62
CA ILE A 28 0.36 -4.79 -4.01
C ILE A 28 0.32 -6.30 -3.74
N THR A 29 -0.16 -6.72 -2.56
CA THR A 29 -0.14 -8.13 -2.14
C THR A 29 -1.20 -8.96 -2.85
N TYR A 30 -2.41 -8.42 -3.05
CA TYR A 30 -3.49 -9.18 -3.67
C TYR A 30 -3.18 -9.52 -5.14
N PRO A 31 -2.65 -8.61 -5.99
CA PRO A 31 -2.22 -9.00 -7.34
C PRO A 31 -1.12 -10.06 -7.37
N ILE A 32 -0.25 -10.13 -6.36
CA ILE A 32 0.76 -11.20 -6.26
C ILE A 32 0.08 -12.55 -6.05
N GLU A 33 -0.95 -12.59 -5.21
CA GLU A 33 -1.75 -13.80 -4.94
C GLU A 33 -2.64 -14.17 -6.13
N THR A 34 -3.34 -13.19 -6.70
CA THR A 34 -4.25 -13.37 -7.84
C THR A 34 -3.56 -12.89 -9.13
N LYS A 35 -2.88 -13.82 -9.81
CA LYS A 35 -2.06 -13.58 -11.00
C LYS A 35 -2.74 -12.78 -12.12
N ILE A 36 -4.08 -12.73 -12.15
CA ILE A 36 -4.86 -12.01 -13.15
C ILE A 36 -4.62 -10.49 -13.14
N PHE A 37 -4.28 -9.91 -11.98
CA PHE A 37 -4.02 -8.47 -11.85
C PHE A 37 -2.54 -8.10 -12.00
N LEU A 38 -1.64 -9.10 -12.14
CA LEU A 38 -0.20 -8.87 -12.27
C LEU A 38 0.18 -7.96 -13.45
N PRO A 39 -0.39 -8.10 -14.66
CA PRO A 39 0.00 -7.25 -15.78
C PRO A 39 -0.31 -5.77 -15.50
N PHE A 40 -1.51 -5.51 -14.97
CA PHE A 40 -1.98 -4.16 -14.66
C PHE A 40 -1.14 -3.49 -13.58
N ILE A 41 -0.73 -4.23 -12.54
CA ILE A 41 0.04 -3.63 -11.44
C ILE A 41 1.45 -3.31 -11.90
N LYS A 42 2.07 -4.23 -12.64
CA LYS A 42 3.41 -4.02 -13.22
C LYS A 42 3.41 -2.81 -14.14
N ASP A 43 2.40 -2.70 -15.00
CA ASP A 43 2.27 -1.58 -15.93
C ASP A 43 2.09 -0.24 -15.20
N THR A 44 1.19 -0.21 -14.21
CA THR A 44 0.95 0.97 -13.38
C THR A 44 2.22 1.44 -12.66
N LEU A 45 2.92 0.53 -12.00
CA LEU A 45 4.13 0.85 -11.23
C LEU A 45 5.30 1.34 -12.11
N LYS A 46 5.37 0.86 -13.36
CA LYS A 46 6.38 1.33 -14.32
C LYS A 46 6.10 2.75 -14.80
N LYS A 47 4.81 3.08 -15.01
CA LYS A 47 4.38 4.39 -15.55
C LYS A 47 4.38 5.51 -14.50
N ALA A 48 4.19 5.19 -13.22
CA ALA A 48 4.13 6.20 -12.16
C ALA A 48 5.37 7.12 -12.11
N ASP A 49 5.16 8.40 -11.83
CA ASP A 49 6.23 9.39 -11.65
C ASP A 49 6.85 9.30 -10.26
N LYS A 50 6.00 9.05 -9.25
CA LYS A 50 6.40 8.84 -7.86
C LYS A 50 5.55 7.75 -7.22
N ILE A 51 6.19 6.96 -6.36
CA ILE A 51 5.55 5.90 -5.59
C ILE A 51 5.92 6.08 -4.12
N VAL A 52 4.89 6.09 -3.28
CA VAL A 52 5.02 6.11 -1.82
C VAL A 52 4.51 4.79 -1.27
N CYS A 53 5.29 4.14 -0.43
CA CYS A 53 4.91 2.89 0.23
C CYS A 53 4.75 3.12 1.74
N VAL A 54 3.71 2.54 2.33
CA VAL A 54 3.44 2.66 3.78
C VAL A 54 4.42 1.89 4.67
N SER A 55 5.26 1.04 4.09
CA SER A 55 6.29 0.30 4.80
C SER A 55 7.41 -0.15 3.86
N ASN A 56 8.57 -0.49 4.43
CA ASN A 56 9.67 -1.08 3.67
C ASN A 56 9.30 -2.43 3.04
N TYR A 57 8.43 -3.21 3.69
CA TYR A 57 7.93 -4.46 3.12
C TYR A 57 7.19 -4.22 1.78
N ILE A 58 6.26 -3.26 1.76
CA ILE A 58 5.51 -2.90 0.55
C ILE A 58 6.42 -2.28 -0.52
N LYS A 59 7.42 -1.49 -0.11
CA LYS A 59 8.45 -0.98 -1.03
C LYS A 59 9.18 -2.11 -1.75
N GLN A 60 9.64 -3.12 -1.02
CA GLN A 60 10.36 -4.25 -1.63
C GLN A 60 9.46 -5.06 -2.58
N LEU A 61 8.20 -5.30 -2.21
CA LEU A 61 7.26 -5.95 -3.11
C LEU A 61 6.99 -5.13 -4.38
N SER A 62 6.83 -3.81 -4.24
CA SER A 62 6.61 -2.90 -5.38
C SER A 62 7.79 -2.93 -6.35
N ILE A 63 9.03 -2.94 -5.84
CA ILE A 63 10.25 -3.07 -6.66
C ILE A 63 10.29 -4.43 -7.37
N LYS A 64 9.96 -5.53 -6.67
CA LYS A 64 9.85 -6.87 -7.29
C LYS A 64 8.80 -6.94 -8.39
N LEU A 65 7.75 -6.12 -8.30
CA LEU A 65 6.72 -5.95 -9.33
C LEU A 65 7.13 -4.97 -10.45
N GLY A 66 8.37 -4.46 -10.46
CA GLY A 66 8.91 -3.66 -11.55
C GLY A 66 8.81 -2.14 -11.36
N ALA A 67 8.50 -1.66 -10.14
CA ALA A 67 8.66 -0.25 -9.82
C ALA A 67 10.15 0.17 -9.92
N ASN A 68 10.41 1.34 -10.50
CA ASN A 68 11.77 1.89 -10.55
C ASN A 68 12.22 2.31 -9.12
N PRO A 69 13.30 1.72 -8.55
CA PRO A 69 13.74 2.03 -7.18
C PRO A 69 14.00 3.52 -6.92
N ARG A 70 14.43 4.28 -7.94
CA ARG A 70 14.70 5.72 -7.84
C ARG A 70 13.43 6.56 -7.69
N LYS A 71 12.26 6.00 -7.98
CA LYS A 71 10.95 6.65 -7.88
C LYS A 71 10.17 6.25 -6.61
N VAL A 72 10.70 5.33 -5.80
CA VAL A 72 9.98 4.70 -4.68
C VAL A 72 10.53 5.16 -3.31
N ASN A 73 9.67 5.79 -2.53
CA ASN A 73 9.97 6.25 -1.17
C ASN A 73 9.04 5.58 -0.15
N THR A 74 9.53 5.39 1.08
CA THR A 74 8.70 4.90 2.19
C THR A 74 8.22 6.10 3.00
N VAL A 75 6.92 6.19 3.26
CA VAL A 75 6.33 7.15 4.19
C VAL A 75 5.39 6.37 5.11
N TYR A 76 5.75 6.27 6.38
CA TYR A 76 4.98 5.51 7.37
C TYR A 76 3.65 6.21 7.69
N LEU A 77 2.64 5.41 8.02
CA LEU A 77 1.34 5.93 8.45
C LEU A 77 1.47 6.56 9.84
N GLY A 78 0.90 7.75 9.99
CA GLY A 78 0.73 8.41 11.28
C GLY A 78 -0.66 8.17 11.88
N VAL A 79 -0.83 8.58 13.13
CA VAL A 79 -2.12 8.67 13.82
C VAL A 79 -2.33 10.09 14.34
N ASP A 80 -3.58 10.50 14.51
CA ASP A 80 -3.91 11.76 15.15
C ASP A 80 -3.55 11.70 16.64
N THR A 81 -2.52 12.44 17.05
CA THR A 81 -2.01 12.44 18.43
C THR A 81 -2.88 13.23 19.41
N ASN A 82 -3.80 14.08 18.93
CA ASN A 82 -4.78 14.73 19.79
C ASN A 82 -5.85 13.72 20.24
N LYS A 83 -6.23 12.81 19.32
CA LYS A 83 -7.21 11.74 19.56
C LYS A 83 -6.58 10.51 20.24
N PHE A 84 -5.42 10.05 19.77
CA PHE A 84 -4.76 8.84 20.24
C PHE A 84 -3.51 9.21 21.04
N LYS A 85 -3.62 9.15 22.37
CA LYS A 85 -2.53 9.47 23.29
C LYS A 85 -2.49 8.51 24.49
N PRO A 86 -1.30 8.24 25.06
CA PRO A 86 -1.17 7.40 26.25
C PRO A 86 -1.94 7.98 27.44
N ILE A 87 -2.55 7.12 28.25
CA ILE A 87 -3.19 7.48 29.52
C ILE A 87 -2.22 7.13 30.65
N LYS A 88 -2.09 7.99 31.67
CA LYS A 88 -1.07 7.89 32.73
C LYS A 88 -1.18 6.66 33.64
N SER A 89 -2.32 5.98 33.69
CA SER A 89 -2.51 4.85 34.61
C SER A 89 -3.60 3.90 34.11
N ARG A 90 -3.29 2.61 34.04
CA ARG A 90 -4.26 1.51 34.00
C ARG A 90 -3.97 0.60 35.19
N LYS A 91 -4.93 0.42 36.08
CA LYS A 91 -4.82 -0.48 37.24
C LYS A 91 -4.94 -1.96 36.88
N ASN A 92 -5.52 -2.28 35.71
CA ASN A 92 -5.79 -3.65 35.28
C ASN A 92 -5.18 -3.89 33.88
N LEU A 93 -4.56 -5.06 33.70
CA LEU A 93 -4.08 -5.51 32.40
C LEU A 93 -5.28 -5.92 31.54
N SER A 94 -5.37 -5.40 30.32
CA SER A 94 -6.39 -5.78 29.35
C SER A 94 -5.75 -5.95 27.99
N ILE A 95 -5.97 -7.12 27.38
CA ILE A 95 -5.50 -7.45 26.04
C ILE A 95 -6.69 -7.29 25.09
N GLY A 96 -6.51 -6.52 24.02
CA GLY A 96 -7.51 -6.30 22.99
C GLY A 96 -6.94 -6.58 21.61
N THR A 97 -7.78 -7.11 20.72
CA THR A 97 -7.47 -7.27 19.31
C THR A 97 -8.46 -6.45 18.48
N LEU A 98 -7.97 -5.79 17.44
CA LEU A 98 -8.80 -5.09 16.47
C LEU A 98 -8.42 -5.59 15.08
N GLY A 99 -9.39 -6.19 14.39
CA GLY A 99 -9.21 -6.68 13.04
C GLY A 99 -10.56 -6.91 12.39
N ARG A 100 -10.57 -7.12 11.08
CA ARG A 100 -11.80 -7.34 10.31
C ARG A 100 -12.46 -8.71 10.59
N LEU A 101 -11.80 -9.58 11.38
CA LEU A 101 -12.22 -10.95 11.72
C LEU A 101 -12.60 -11.79 10.48
N ILE A 102 -11.91 -11.57 9.37
CA ILE A 102 -12.07 -12.37 8.15
C ILE A 102 -11.05 -13.50 8.16
N LEU A 103 -11.50 -14.69 7.78
CA LEU A 103 -10.65 -15.83 7.50
C LEU A 103 -9.60 -15.43 6.46
N LYS A 104 -8.35 -15.35 6.91
CA LYS A 104 -7.23 -15.14 5.99
C LYS A 104 -7.04 -16.45 5.24
N ARG A 105 -7.38 -16.47 3.95
CA ARG A 105 -6.98 -17.58 3.09
C ARG A 105 -5.46 -17.57 3.05
N THR A 106 -4.83 -18.50 3.78
CA THR A 106 -3.42 -18.82 3.63
C THR A 106 -3.25 -19.39 2.24
N SER A 107 -2.74 -18.59 1.31
CA SER A 107 -2.23 -19.11 0.04
C SER A 107 -1.09 -20.08 0.36
N LYS A 108 -1.27 -21.35 -0.01
CA LYS A 108 -0.19 -22.36 -0.07
C LYS A 108 0.82 -21.95 -1.14
#